data_AF-A0A8I0BPE2-F1
#
_entry.id   AF-A0A8I0BPE2-F1
#
_cell.length_a   1.000
_cell.length_b   1.000
_cell.length_c   1.000
_cell.angle_alpha   90.00
_cell.angle_beta   90.00
_cell.angle_gamma   90.00
#
_symmetry.space_group_name_H-M   'P 1'
#
loop_
_entity.id
_entity.type
_entity.pdbx_description
1 polymer ?
#
loop_
_entity_poly.entity_id
_entity_poly.type
_entity_poly.pdbx_seq_one_letter_code
_entity_poly.pdbx_strand_id
1 'polypeptide(L)'
;MKRKRLERFVLRYIEMKESDRKLLDRFLRNYGRYDGVRFGMRLKGPEMVREFAKKYSLKVQPLFAAFWCEEDGRVRRRLERILKYMFLN
;
A
#
# COMPACT_ATOMS: atom_id res chain seq x y z
N MET A 1 8.20 1.19 -19.97
CA MET A 1 7.13 0.76 -19.04
C MET A 1 7.25 1.35 -17.63
N LYS A 2 8.44 1.32 -17.00
CA LYS A 2 8.66 1.86 -15.64
C LYS A 2 8.35 3.37 -15.51
N ARG A 3 8.75 4.18 -16.51
CA ARG A 3 8.49 5.64 -16.54
C ARG A 3 7.00 5.99 -16.47
N LYS A 4 6.16 5.42 -17.35
CA LYS A 4 4.70 5.60 -17.32
C LYS A 4 4.04 5.15 -16.01
N ARG A 5 4.60 4.15 -15.31
CA ARG A 5 4.09 3.69 -14.00
C ARG A 5 4.42 4.69 -12.90
N LEU A 6 5.65 5.20 -12.90
CA LEU A 6 6.10 6.23 -11.96
C LEU A 6 5.32 7.53 -12.16
N GLU A 7 5.17 7.99 -13.40
CA GLU A 7 4.39 9.20 -13.74
C GLU A 7 2.96 9.11 -13.21
N ARG A 8 2.26 7.98 -13.44
CA ARG A 8 0.91 7.77 -12.88
C ARG A 8 0.88 7.71 -11.35
N PHE A 9 1.89 7.10 -10.72
CA PHE A 9 1.99 7.11 -9.26
C PHE A 9 2.11 8.53 -8.74
N VAL A 10 3.02 9.33 -9.32
CA VAL A 10 3.26 10.71 -8.91
C VAL A 10 2.01 11.55 -9.11
N LEU A 11 1.36 11.49 -10.27
CA LEU A 11 0.13 12.24 -10.55
C LEU A 11 -0.98 11.93 -9.53
N ARG A 12 -1.25 10.65 -9.27
CA ARG A 12 -2.25 10.25 -8.27
C ARG A 12 -1.86 10.68 -6.86
N TYR A 13 -0.57 10.57 -6.54
CA TYR A 13 -0.07 10.98 -5.24
C TYR A 13 -0.26 12.49 -4.99
N ILE A 14 0.07 13.35 -5.97
CA ILE A 14 -0.08 14.80 -5.82
C ILE A 14 -1.55 15.26 -5.79
N GLU A 15 -2.44 14.55 -6.48
CA GLU A 15 -3.88 14.83 -6.51
C GLU A 15 -4.61 14.43 -5.23
N MET A 16 -4.05 13.51 -4.44
CA MET A 16 -4.66 13.10 -3.16
C MET A 16 -4.68 14.23 -2.14
N LYS A 17 -5.74 14.24 -1.33
CA LYS A 17 -5.82 15.04 -0.10
C LYS A 17 -4.64 14.73 0.81
N GLU A 18 -4.12 15.74 1.50
CA GLU A 18 -2.95 15.60 2.36
C GLU A 18 -3.11 14.51 3.43
N SER A 19 -4.30 14.37 4.01
CA SER A 19 -4.56 13.33 5.01
C SER A 19 -4.53 11.91 4.44
N ASP A 20 -4.91 11.72 3.16
CA ASP A 20 -4.76 10.44 2.47
C ASP A 20 -3.30 10.17 2.13
N ARG A 21 -2.55 11.18 1.67
CA ARG A 21 -1.10 11.07 1.47
C ARG A 21 -0.37 10.65 2.74
N LYS A 22 -0.64 11.32 3.87
CA LYS A 22 -0.03 11.00 5.17
C LYS A 22 -0.32 9.56 5.61
N LEU A 23 -1.50 9.03 5.30
CA LEU A 23 -1.85 7.64 5.57
C LEU A 23 -1.10 6.68 4.64
N LEU A 24 -1.03 6.97 3.35
CA LEU A 24 -0.24 6.18 2.39
C LEU A 24 1.24 6.17 2.75
N ASP A 25 1.82 7.32 3.12
CA ASP A 25 3.23 7.43 3.51
C ASP A 25 3.54 6.58 4.75
N ARG A 26 2.63 6.58 5.73
CA ARG A 26 2.75 5.72 6.93
C ARG A 26 2.73 4.25 6.56
N PHE A 27 1.80 3.85 5.70
CA PHE A 27 1.71 2.49 5.19
C PHE A 27 3.00 2.07 4.44
N LEU A 28 3.54 2.93 3.58
CA LEU A 28 4.79 2.67 2.84
C LEU A 28 6.03 2.63 3.76
N ARG A 29 6.08 3.47 4.79
CA ARG A 29 7.13 3.37 5.83
C ARG A 29 7.06 2.05 6.59
N ASN A 30 5.85 1.60 6.95
CA ASN A 30 5.66 0.30 7.58
C ASN A 30 6.03 -0.85 6.64
N TYR A 31 5.72 -0.73 5.34
CA TYR A 31 6.20 -1.69 4.34
C TYR A 31 7.73 -1.80 4.37
N GLY A 32 8.44 -0.66 4.37
CA GLY A 32 9.90 -0.63 4.49
C GLY A 32 10.39 -1.26 5.80
N ARG A 33 9.71 -1.00 6.93
CA ARG A 33 10.03 -1.59 8.25
C ARG A 33 9.96 -3.12 8.24
N TYR A 34 9.01 -3.68 7.49
CA TYR A 34 8.77 -5.11 7.44
C TYR A 34 9.44 -5.81 6.24
N ASP A 35 10.07 -5.08 5.32
CA ASP A 35 10.79 -5.71 4.22
C ASP A 35 12.01 -6.46 4.74
N GLY A 36 12.20 -7.70 4.25
CA GLY A 36 13.24 -8.60 4.74
C GLY A 36 12.89 -9.38 6.01
N VAL A 37 11.80 -9.05 6.71
CA VAL A 37 11.34 -9.80 7.89
C VAL A 37 10.80 -11.17 7.48
N ARG A 38 11.29 -12.23 8.15
CA ARG A 38 10.78 -13.60 7.99
C ARG A 38 9.75 -13.89 9.09
N PHE A 39 8.47 -13.75 8.77
CA PHE A 39 7.38 -13.88 9.74
C PHE A 39 7.11 -15.31 10.25
N GLY A 40 7.76 -16.35 9.71
CA GLY A 40 7.49 -17.76 10.07
C GLY A 40 6.10 -18.27 9.65
N MET A 41 5.23 -17.39 9.14
CA MET A 41 3.89 -17.69 8.66
C MET A 41 3.56 -16.86 7.41
N ARG A 42 2.59 -17.33 6.62
CA ARG A 42 2.06 -16.56 5.49
C ARG A 42 0.91 -15.67 5.95
N LEU A 43 1.14 -14.36 5.94
CA LEU A 43 0.10 -13.37 6.19
C LEU A 43 -0.94 -13.40 5.06
N LYS A 44 -2.21 -13.29 5.44
CA LYS A 44 -3.34 -13.05 4.55
C LYS A 44 -3.77 -11.60 4.70
N GLY A 45 -4.39 -11.04 3.68
CA GLY A 45 -4.96 -9.70 3.73
C GLY A 45 -5.86 -9.43 2.53
N PRO A 46 -6.42 -8.22 2.47
CA PRO A 46 -7.40 -7.86 1.46
C PRO A 46 -6.79 -7.86 0.05
N GLU A 47 -7.62 -8.15 -0.94
CA GLU A 47 -7.18 -8.28 -2.34
C GLU A 47 -6.56 -7.00 -2.89
N MET A 48 -7.05 -5.84 -2.44
CA MET A 48 -6.52 -4.55 -2.90
C MET A 48 -5.04 -4.36 -2.54
N VAL A 49 -4.57 -4.95 -1.44
CA VAL A 49 -3.14 -4.92 -1.09
C VAL A 49 -2.32 -5.79 -2.04
N ARG A 50 -2.86 -6.93 -2.50
CA ARG A 50 -2.20 -7.78 -3.51
C ARG A 50 -2.11 -7.08 -4.86
N GLU A 51 -3.21 -6.49 -5.31
CA GLU A 51 -3.26 -5.78 -6.59
C GLU A 51 -2.35 -4.55 -6.58
N PHE A 52 -2.29 -3.81 -5.46
CA PHE A 52 -1.30 -2.76 -5.27
C PHE A 52 0.14 -3.31 -5.37
N ALA A 53 0.43 -4.42 -4.68
CA ALA A 53 1.75 -5.06 -4.72
C ALA A 53 2.12 -5.44 -6.16
N LYS A 54 1.21 -6.07 -6.89
CA LYS A 54 1.39 -6.50 -8.28
C LYS A 54 1.59 -5.30 -9.22
N LYS A 55 0.77 -4.25 -9.10
CA LYS A 55 0.85 -3.03 -9.91
C LYS A 55 2.22 -2.38 -9.79
N TYR A 56 2.80 -2.36 -8.59
CA TYR A 56 4.06 -1.68 -8.29
C TYR A 56 5.27 -2.62 -8.17
N SER A 57 5.09 -3.93 -8.39
CA SER A 57 6.13 -4.95 -8.27
C SER A 57 6.78 -5.00 -6.87
N LEU A 58 5.96 -4.89 -5.83
CA LEU A 58 6.34 -4.96 -4.42
C LEU A 58 6.11 -6.36 -3.84
N LYS A 59 6.80 -6.68 -2.73
CA LYS A 59 6.58 -7.93 -2.00
C LYS A 59 5.28 -7.85 -1.21
N VAL A 60 4.42 -8.85 -1.37
CA VAL A 60 3.08 -8.85 -0.76
C VAL A 60 3.10 -9.07 0.77
N GLN A 61 4.04 -9.87 1.29
CA GLN A 61 4.06 -10.24 2.71
C GLN A 61 4.34 -9.03 3.62
N PRO A 62 5.37 -8.19 3.36
CA PRO A 62 5.58 -6.95 4.12
C PRO A 62 4.42 -5.97 3.99
N LEU A 63 3.73 -5.92 2.84
CA LEU A 63 2.55 -5.06 2.68
C LEU A 63 1.37 -5.53 3.54
N PHE A 64 1.17 -6.84 3.69
CA PHE A 64 0.17 -7.34 4.64
C PHE A 64 0.53 -7.04 6.08
N ALA A 65 1.80 -7.17 6.47
CA ALA A 65 2.25 -6.76 7.80
C ALA A 65 1.98 -5.26 8.04
N ALA A 66 2.32 -4.42 7.06
CA ALA A 66 2.06 -2.99 7.12
C ALA A 66 0.57 -2.64 7.18
N PHE A 67 -0.29 -3.41 6.52
CA PHE A 67 -1.74 -3.24 6.56
C PHE A 67 -2.32 -3.59 7.93
N TRP A 68 -1.88 -4.70 8.53
CA TRP A 68 -2.37 -5.16 9.83
C TRP A 68 -1.75 -4.43 11.02
N CYS A 69 -0.62 -3.73 10.83
CA CYS A 69 -0.05 -2.82 11.82
C CYS A 69 -1.00 -1.64 12.16
N GLU A 70 -1.94 -1.31 11.29
CA GLU A 70 -2.98 -0.33 11.59
C GLU A 70 -4.14 -1.00 12.34
N GLU A 71 -4.28 -0.73 13.63
CA GLU A 71 -5.27 -1.39 14.50
C GLU A 71 -6.69 -0.86 14.29
N ASP A 72 -6.85 0.41 13.88
CA ASP A 72 -8.17 0.99 13.64
C ASP A 72 -8.75 0.51 12.29
N GLY A 73 -9.84 -0.26 12.37
CA GLY A 73 -10.55 -0.76 11.20
C GLY A 73 -11.13 0.34 10.28
N ARG A 74 -11.45 1.53 10.81
CA ARG A 74 -11.88 2.69 10.00
C ARG A 74 -10.71 3.22 9.17
N VAL A 75 -9.52 3.29 9.76
CA VAL A 75 -8.30 3.70 9.06
C VAL A 75 -7.93 2.66 8.00
N ARG A 76 -8.01 1.35 8.32
CA ARG A 76 -7.79 0.28 7.32
C ARG A 76 -8.74 0.39 6.13
N ARG A 77 -10.06 0.59 6.34
CA ARG A 77 -11.03 0.79 5.24
C ARG A 77 -10.71 2.02 4.40
N ARG A 78 -10.21 3.09 5.02
CA ARG A 78 -9.74 4.28 4.29
C ARG A 78 -8.50 3.97 3.45
N LEU A 79 -7.54 3.24 4.02
CA LEU A 79 -6.34 2.79 3.31
C LEU A 79 -6.70 1.90 2.10
N GLU A 80 -7.64 0.97 2.23
CA GLU A 80 -8.10 0.16 1.10
C GLU A 80 -8.62 1.01 -0.07
N ARG A 81 -9.39 2.08 0.21
CA ARG A 81 -9.85 3.03 -0.81
C ARG A 81 -8.70 3.77 -1.48
N ILE A 82 -7.69 4.18 -0.71
CA ILE A 82 -6.48 4.83 -1.22
C ILE A 82 -5.72 3.86 -2.13
N LEU A 83 -5.46 2.63 -1.68
CA LEU A 83 -4.73 1.64 -2.48
C LEU A 83 -5.49 1.35 -3.78
N LYS A 84 -6.82 1.17 -3.71
CA LYS A 84 -7.69 1.00 -4.88
C LYS A 84 -7.54 2.15 -5.89
N TYR A 85 -7.59 3.40 -5.42
CA TYR A 85 -7.37 4.58 -6.26
C TYR A 85 -5.97 4.56 -6.92
N MET A 86 -4.94 4.07 -6.23
CA MET A 86 -3.58 4.01 -6.78
C MET A 86 -3.41 3.03 -7.93
N PHE A 87 -4.19 1.94 -8.05
CA PHE A 87 -3.99 0.95 -9.12
C PHE A 87 -5.11 0.79 -10.15
N LEU A 88 -6.35 1.22 -9.86
CA LEU A 88 -7.45 1.22 -10.84
C LEU A 88 -7.15 2.21 -11.96
N ASN A 89 -7.26 1.81 -13.23
CA ASN A 89 -6.95 2.67 -14.37
C ASN A 89 -7.88 3.89 -14.41
#